data_AF-A0A945Z0K2-F1
#
_entry.id   AF-A0A945Z0K2-F1
#
_cell.length_a   1.000
_cell.length_b   1.000
_cell.length_c   1.000
_cell.angle_alpha   90.00
_cell.angle_beta   90.00
_cell.angle_gamma   90.00
#
_symmetry.space_group_name_H-M   'P 1'
#
loop_
_entity.id
_entity.type
_entity.pdbx_description
1 polymer ?
#
loop_
_entity_poly.entity_id
_entity_poly.type
_entity_poly.pdbx_seq_one_letter_code
_entity_poly.pdbx_strand_id
1 'polypeptide(L)'
;MGFFSKIIPGMSKSSDKRIEGCVQACENLYKLSVSMFPDKDPHEHLVIVLCTIWTRSGVFKESEIDKPSQSREIVAYTLLPACLPPENRARVLAYKLIMEEKDLSSCISKKYPEYYKEYSETSKSIWDAKRNGSLEDLYCRYNKNKLHRMILFNQEKKNIEKQYSENHNKTYAQGNIVSEMIRMIGQVSKTVTQQRITLCI
;
A
#
# COMPACT_ATOMS: atom_id res chain seq x y z
N MET A 1 -13.63 18.07 5.13
CA MET A 1 -14.29 16.74 5.12
C MET A 1 -13.21 15.69 5.04
N GLY A 2 -13.22 14.70 5.94
CA GLY A 2 -12.15 13.69 6.03
C GLY A 2 -12.23 12.65 4.91
N PHE A 3 -11.14 11.93 4.69
CA PHE A 3 -10.98 10.91 3.65
C PHE A 3 -12.25 10.02 3.49
N PHE A 4 -12.65 9.27 4.52
CA PHE A 4 -13.80 8.35 4.42
C PHE A 4 -15.18 8.98 4.29
N SER A 5 -15.35 10.27 4.63
CA SER A 5 -16.64 10.94 4.42
C SER A 5 -17.02 11.09 2.94
N LYS A 6 -16.08 10.84 2.02
CA LYS A 6 -16.32 10.69 0.58
C LYS A 6 -16.34 9.23 0.09
N ILE A 7 -15.63 8.36 0.80
CA ILE A 7 -15.44 6.93 0.47
C ILE A 7 -16.72 6.14 0.67
N ILE A 8 -17.40 6.35 1.81
CA ILE A 8 -18.53 5.51 2.25
C ILE A 8 -19.83 6.32 2.38
N PRO A 9 -20.58 6.57 1.28
CA PRO A 9 -21.91 7.13 1.37
C PRO A 9 -22.86 6.13 2.06
N GLY A 10 -23.25 6.42 3.30
CA GLY A 10 -24.37 5.75 3.97
C GLY A 10 -24.03 4.67 5.02
N MET A 11 -22.76 4.34 5.28
CA MET A 11 -22.43 3.50 6.45
C MET A 11 -22.45 4.30 7.75
N SER A 12 -22.96 3.67 8.82
CA SER A 12 -23.03 4.27 10.16
C SER A 12 -21.68 4.81 10.62
N LYS A 13 -21.70 5.99 11.26
CA LYS A 13 -20.53 6.62 11.89
C LYS A 13 -19.96 5.85 13.10
N SER A 14 -20.54 4.69 13.45
CA SER A 14 -20.24 3.94 14.67
C SER A 14 -20.00 2.45 14.46
N SER A 15 -19.75 1.98 13.23
CA SER A 15 -19.51 0.55 12.97
C SER A 15 -18.04 0.23 12.70
N ASP A 16 -17.52 -0.69 13.50
CA ASP A 16 -16.33 -1.53 13.29
C ASP A 16 -16.07 -1.85 11.80
N LYS A 17 -17.13 -2.31 11.11
CA LYS A 17 -17.20 -2.62 9.67
C LYS A 17 -16.53 -1.61 8.72
N ARG A 18 -16.42 -0.32 9.08
CA ARG A 18 -15.70 0.69 8.27
C ARG A 18 -14.17 0.52 8.34
N ILE A 19 -13.66 0.18 9.52
CA ILE A 19 -12.25 -0.11 9.77
C ILE A 19 -11.93 -1.48 9.17
N GLU A 20 -12.73 -2.50 9.51
CA GLU A 20 -12.61 -3.85 8.96
C GLU A 20 -12.64 -3.86 7.42
N GLY A 21 -13.63 -3.19 6.82
CA GLY A 21 -13.80 -3.10 5.38
C GLY A 21 -12.63 -2.40 4.67
N CYS A 22 -12.05 -1.35 5.28
CA CYS A 22 -10.86 -0.70 4.75
C CYS A 22 -9.63 -1.63 4.78
N VAL A 23 -9.41 -2.35 5.89
CA VAL A 23 -8.32 -3.32 6.04
C VAL A 23 -8.47 -4.45 5.01
N GLN A 24 -9.66 -5.07 4.93
CA GLN A 24 -9.95 -6.13 3.97
C GLN A 24 -9.79 -5.67 2.52
N ALA A 25 -10.25 -4.45 2.19
CA ALA A 25 -10.11 -3.90 0.84
C ALA A 25 -8.63 -3.69 0.47
N CYS A 26 -7.82 -3.12 1.37
CA CYS A 26 -6.39 -2.95 1.13
C CYS A 26 -5.68 -4.29 0.91
N GLU A 27 -5.98 -5.30 1.74
CA GLU A 27 -5.36 -6.63 1.66
C GLU A 27 -5.77 -7.41 0.42
N ASN A 28 -7.06 -7.38 0.05
CA ASN A 28 -7.55 -8.07 -1.13
C ASN A 28 -7.00 -7.43 -2.41
N LEU A 29 -6.91 -6.09 -2.46
CA LEU A 29 -6.24 -5.39 -3.56
C LEU A 29 -4.73 -5.69 -3.61
N TYR A 30 -4.06 -5.81 -2.45
CA TYR A 30 -2.63 -6.13 -2.42
C TYR A 30 -2.37 -7.54 -2.92
N LYS A 31 -3.13 -8.54 -2.43
CA LYS A 31 -3.08 -9.94 -2.90
C LYS A 31 -3.35 -10.04 -4.40
N LEU A 32 -4.37 -9.33 -4.90
CA LEU A 32 -4.69 -9.28 -6.33
C LEU A 32 -3.55 -8.63 -7.14
N SER A 33 -2.99 -7.52 -6.66
CA SER A 33 -1.87 -6.83 -7.33
C SER A 33 -0.62 -7.72 -7.41
N VAL A 34 -0.27 -8.41 -6.32
CA VAL A 34 0.84 -9.39 -6.27
C VAL A 34 0.58 -10.57 -7.23
N SER A 35 -0.65 -11.08 -7.27
CA SER A 35 -1.01 -12.17 -8.20
C SER A 35 -1.01 -11.76 -9.68
N MET A 36 -1.30 -10.49 -9.99
CA MET A 36 -1.34 -10.00 -11.38
C MET A 36 0.03 -9.52 -11.89
N PHE A 37 0.91 -9.06 -11.00
CA PHE A 37 2.19 -8.45 -11.35
C PHE A 37 3.33 -8.90 -10.41
N PRO A 38 3.67 -10.19 -10.34
CA PRO A 38 4.54 -10.76 -9.31
C PRO A 38 5.97 -10.18 -9.25
N ASP A 39 6.44 -9.56 -10.33
CA ASP A 39 7.80 -9.01 -10.45
C ASP A 39 7.95 -7.57 -9.89
N LYS A 40 6.91 -7.02 -9.26
CA LYS A 40 6.82 -5.60 -8.87
C LYS A 40 7.30 -5.30 -7.45
N ASP A 41 7.66 -4.04 -7.22
CA ASP A 41 8.00 -3.52 -5.89
C ASP A 41 6.82 -3.66 -4.91
N PRO A 42 7.04 -4.07 -3.65
CA PRO A 42 6.11 -3.82 -2.56
C PRO A 42 5.47 -2.42 -2.58
N HIS A 43 6.24 -1.38 -2.91
CA HIS A 43 5.80 -0.01 -3.14
C HIS A 43 4.90 0.14 -4.37
N GLU A 44 5.25 -0.42 -5.52
CA GLU A 44 4.43 -0.40 -6.75
C GLU A 44 3.07 -1.07 -6.49
N HIS A 45 3.04 -2.19 -5.78
CA HIS A 45 1.81 -2.84 -5.34
C HIS A 45 0.97 -1.95 -4.41
N LEU A 46 1.59 -1.29 -3.43
CA LEU A 46 0.90 -0.37 -2.52
C LEU A 46 0.40 0.89 -3.25
N VAL A 47 1.11 1.37 -4.27
CA VAL A 47 0.66 2.45 -5.17
C VAL A 47 -0.58 2.01 -5.94
N ILE A 48 -0.61 0.79 -6.48
CA ILE A 48 -1.80 0.23 -7.13
C ILE A 48 -2.98 0.16 -6.14
N VAL A 49 -2.78 -0.38 -4.94
CA VAL A 49 -3.81 -0.43 -3.88
C VAL A 49 -4.35 0.96 -3.57
N LEU A 50 -3.46 1.92 -3.28
CA LEU A 50 -3.83 3.27 -2.88
C LEU A 50 -4.60 4.00 -3.98
N CYS A 51 -4.10 3.96 -5.22
CA CYS A 51 -4.74 4.60 -6.36
C CYS A 51 -6.10 3.96 -6.67
N THR A 52 -6.25 2.63 -6.61
CA THR A 52 -7.55 1.97 -6.81
C THR A 52 -8.56 2.36 -5.72
N ILE A 53 -8.14 2.50 -4.46
CA ILE A 53 -9.01 3.01 -3.39
C ILE A 53 -9.39 4.47 -3.69
N TRP A 54 -8.40 5.36 -3.85
CA TRP A 54 -8.62 6.80 -4.03
C TRP A 54 -9.46 7.17 -5.26
N THR A 55 -9.33 6.42 -6.36
CA THR A 55 -10.14 6.61 -7.57
C THR A 55 -11.57 6.13 -7.39
N ARG A 56 -11.78 4.91 -6.88
CA ARG A 56 -13.13 4.36 -6.65
C ARG A 56 -13.91 5.15 -5.61
N SER A 57 -13.22 5.80 -4.67
CA SER A 57 -13.78 6.69 -3.66
C SER A 57 -13.99 8.15 -4.10
N GLY A 58 -13.66 8.50 -5.35
CA GLY A 58 -13.79 9.88 -5.85
C GLY A 58 -12.90 10.90 -5.12
N VAL A 59 -11.81 10.45 -4.48
CA VAL A 59 -10.81 11.34 -3.86
C VAL A 59 -9.92 11.97 -4.92
N PHE A 60 -9.54 11.18 -5.94
CA PHE A 60 -8.91 11.67 -7.17
C PHE A 60 -9.59 11.05 -8.40
N LYS A 61 -9.55 11.75 -9.54
CA LYS A 61 -9.85 11.11 -10.84
C LYS A 61 -8.61 10.39 -11.35
N GLU A 62 -8.77 9.38 -12.21
CA GLU A 62 -7.64 8.68 -12.83
C GLU A 62 -6.68 9.65 -13.56
N SER A 63 -7.24 10.68 -14.21
CA SER A 63 -6.53 11.78 -14.88
C SER A 63 -5.84 12.79 -13.94
N GLU A 64 -5.63 12.43 -12.67
CA GLU A 64 -4.97 13.27 -11.67
C GLU A 64 -3.80 12.57 -10.99
N ILE A 65 -3.63 11.26 -11.23
CA ILE A 65 -2.58 10.42 -10.63
C ILE A 65 -1.18 10.82 -11.12
N ASP A 66 -1.09 11.31 -12.35
CA ASP A 66 0.13 11.79 -13.02
C ASP A 66 0.50 13.25 -12.68
N LYS A 67 -0.41 13.99 -12.04
CA LYS A 67 -0.13 15.37 -11.60
C LYS A 67 1.02 15.35 -10.58
N PRO A 68 2.11 16.11 -10.77
CA PRO A 68 3.31 15.99 -9.93
C PRO A 68 3.11 16.15 -8.42
N SER A 69 2.09 16.91 -7.98
CA SER A 69 1.71 16.99 -6.56
C SER A 69 1.12 15.69 -6.04
N GLN A 70 0.21 15.08 -6.81
CA GLN A 70 -0.49 13.85 -6.43
C GLN A 70 0.43 12.63 -6.50
N SER A 71 1.26 12.52 -7.55
CA SER A 71 2.23 11.43 -7.64
C SER A 71 3.22 11.45 -6.46
N ARG A 72 3.63 12.64 -5.99
CA ARG A 72 4.46 12.78 -4.77
C ARG A 72 3.73 12.35 -3.50
N GLU A 73 2.45 12.70 -3.37
CA GLU A 73 1.63 12.29 -2.22
C GLU A 73 1.42 10.77 -2.20
N ILE A 74 0.99 10.17 -3.32
CA ILE A 74 0.84 8.72 -3.51
C ILE A 74 2.11 7.97 -3.11
N VAL A 75 3.27 8.45 -3.55
CA VAL A 75 4.57 7.88 -3.18
C VAL A 75 4.83 8.03 -1.68
N ALA A 76 4.66 9.22 -1.09
CA ALA A 76 4.85 9.45 0.34
C ALA A 76 3.91 8.63 1.25
N TYR A 77 2.73 8.24 0.76
CA TYR A 77 1.84 7.35 1.49
C TYR A 77 2.39 5.93 1.63
N THR A 78 2.95 5.40 0.54
CA THR A 78 3.21 3.97 0.31
C THR A 78 4.65 3.55 0.59
N LEU A 79 5.60 4.50 0.66
CA LEU A 79 7.01 4.23 0.96
C LEU A 79 7.27 3.61 2.35
N LEU A 80 6.59 4.08 3.40
CA LEU A 80 6.80 3.53 4.75
C LEU A 80 6.18 2.14 4.93
N PRO A 81 4.92 1.86 4.51
CA PRO A 81 4.37 0.51 4.60
C PRO A 81 5.11 -0.51 3.72
N ALA A 82 5.74 -0.10 2.62
CA ALA A 82 6.56 -0.99 1.77
C ALA A 82 7.75 -1.62 2.52
N CYS A 83 8.24 -0.96 3.58
CA CYS A 83 9.37 -1.44 4.38
C CYS A 83 9.02 -2.66 5.26
N LEU A 84 7.73 -3.01 5.40
CA LEU A 84 7.26 -4.05 6.31
C LEU A 84 7.27 -5.46 5.68
N PRO A 85 7.25 -6.53 6.50
CA PRO A 85 6.92 -7.89 6.06
C PRO A 85 5.59 -7.93 5.26
N PRO A 86 5.47 -8.79 4.23
CA PRO A 86 4.32 -8.82 3.30
C PRO A 86 2.94 -8.74 3.96
N GLU A 87 2.75 -9.49 5.04
CA GLU A 87 1.54 -9.60 5.83
C GLU A 87 1.07 -8.27 6.44
N ASN A 88 1.98 -7.34 6.74
CA ASN A 88 1.67 -6.09 7.43
C ASN A 88 1.56 -4.87 6.50
N ARG A 89 2.04 -4.96 5.25
CA ARG A 89 2.14 -3.80 4.32
C ARG A 89 0.79 -3.15 4.03
N ALA A 90 -0.16 -3.95 3.57
CA ALA A 90 -1.48 -3.49 3.19
C ALA A 90 -2.30 -3.05 4.40
N ARG A 91 -2.14 -3.75 5.53
CA ARG A 91 -2.82 -3.43 6.80
C ARG A 91 -2.34 -2.11 7.41
N VAL A 92 -1.03 -1.84 7.40
CA VAL A 92 -0.50 -0.54 7.86
C VAL A 92 -0.82 0.59 6.89
N LEU A 93 -0.93 0.33 5.58
CA LEU A 93 -1.50 1.31 4.63
C LEU A 93 -2.96 1.63 4.99
N ALA A 94 -3.80 0.62 5.28
CA ALA A 94 -5.18 0.81 5.70
C ALA A 94 -5.28 1.65 6.99
N TYR A 95 -4.50 1.33 8.03
CA TYR A 95 -4.52 2.13 9.26
C TYR A 95 -4.01 3.56 9.04
N LYS A 96 -3.00 3.77 8.18
CA LYS A 96 -2.56 5.12 7.84
C LYS A 96 -3.71 5.93 7.23
N LEU A 97 -4.47 5.34 6.31
CA LEU A 97 -5.68 5.96 5.76
C LEU A 97 -6.72 6.27 6.84
N ILE A 98 -7.01 5.32 7.75
CA ILE A 98 -7.95 5.49 8.89
C ILE A 98 -7.52 6.64 9.81
N MET A 99 -6.24 6.74 10.14
CA MET A 99 -5.72 7.74 11.07
C MET A 99 -5.69 9.18 10.50
N GLU A 100 -5.73 9.35 9.18
CA GLU A 100 -5.91 10.65 8.50
C GLU A 100 -7.36 11.16 8.55
N GLU A 101 -8.34 10.29 8.81
CA GLU A 101 -9.72 10.72 9.09
C GLU A 101 -9.86 11.13 10.57
N LYS A 102 -9.90 12.44 10.81
CA LYS A 102 -10.09 13.04 12.15
C LYS A 102 -11.19 12.38 12.98
N ASP A 103 -12.32 12.03 12.37
CA ASP A 103 -13.47 11.44 13.06
C ASP A 103 -13.18 10.03 13.59
N LEU A 104 -12.53 9.15 12.80
CA LEU A 104 -12.11 7.83 13.26
C LEU A 104 -10.87 7.93 14.17
N SER A 105 -9.84 8.65 13.74
CA SER A 105 -8.58 8.87 14.46
C SER A 105 -8.79 9.37 15.90
N SER A 106 -9.73 10.30 16.12
CA SER A 106 -10.05 10.84 17.45
C SER A 106 -10.78 9.87 18.39
N CYS A 107 -11.39 8.79 17.86
CA CYS A 107 -12.19 7.87 18.66
C CYS A 107 -11.72 6.40 18.62
N ILE A 108 -10.82 6.02 17.72
CA ILE A 108 -10.37 4.63 17.52
C ILE A 108 -9.82 4.01 18.81
N SER A 109 -9.00 4.74 19.58
CA SER A 109 -8.44 4.26 20.85
C SER A 109 -9.48 4.04 21.96
N LYS A 110 -10.67 4.64 21.85
CA LYS A 110 -11.76 4.53 22.84
C LYS A 110 -12.88 3.59 22.40
N LYS A 111 -13.20 3.55 21.11
CA LYS A 111 -14.31 2.76 20.54
C LYS A 111 -13.87 1.43 19.94
N TYR A 112 -12.63 1.36 19.47
CA TYR A 112 -12.07 0.21 18.74
C TYR A 112 -10.65 -0.11 19.27
N PRO A 113 -10.51 -0.35 20.58
CA PRO A 113 -9.20 -0.48 21.23
C PRO A 113 -8.35 -1.61 20.64
N GLU A 114 -8.98 -2.70 20.19
CA GLU A 114 -8.32 -3.81 19.49
C GLU A 114 -7.57 -3.32 18.23
N TYR A 115 -8.27 -2.61 17.34
CA TYR A 115 -7.67 -2.04 16.13
C TYR A 115 -6.62 -0.97 16.41
N TYR A 116 -6.80 -0.16 17.47
CA TYR A 116 -5.80 0.83 17.86
C TYR A 116 -4.53 0.19 18.42
N LYS A 117 -4.68 -0.90 19.17
CA LYS A 117 -3.58 -1.73 19.66
C LYS A 117 -2.87 -2.41 18.50
N GLU A 118 -3.60 -3.06 17.60
CA GLU A 118 -3.04 -3.70 16.39
C GLU A 118 -2.29 -2.70 15.51
N TYR A 119 -2.87 -1.52 15.25
CA TYR A 119 -2.19 -0.43 14.54
C TYR A 119 -0.88 -0.03 15.23
N SER A 120 -0.93 0.15 16.55
CA SER A 120 0.21 0.56 17.36
C SER A 120 1.32 -0.48 17.34
N GLU A 121 0.98 -1.78 17.47
CA GLU A 121 1.92 -2.90 17.44
C GLU A 121 2.52 -3.11 16.03
N THR A 122 1.70 -3.17 14.98
CA THR A 122 2.15 -3.36 13.59
C THR A 122 2.97 -2.20 13.05
N SER A 123 2.67 -0.96 13.46
CA SER A 123 3.40 0.25 13.04
C SER A 123 4.61 0.57 13.91
N LYS A 124 4.74 -0.02 15.11
CA LYS A 124 5.84 0.24 16.05
C LYS A 124 7.21 0.07 15.40
N SER A 125 7.38 -0.99 14.62
CA SER A 125 8.61 -1.29 13.89
C SER A 125 9.04 -0.16 12.94
N ILE A 126 8.10 0.52 12.27
CA ILE A 126 8.40 1.70 11.44
C ILE A 126 8.89 2.87 12.30
N TRP A 127 8.23 3.14 13.43
CA TRP A 127 8.58 4.30 14.28
C TRP A 127 9.88 4.10 15.06
N ASP A 128 10.18 2.87 15.46
CA ASP A 128 11.43 2.50 16.09
C ASP A 128 12.57 2.54 15.07
N ALA A 129 12.38 1.94 13.88
CA ALA A 129 13.37 1.99 12.79
C ALA A 129 13.65 3.42 12.29
N LYS A 130 12.62 4.28 12.21
CA LYS A 130 12.78 5.68 11.79
C LYS A 130 13.59 6.52 12.79
N ARG A 131 13.58 6.15 14.08
CA ARG A 131 14.31 6.85 15.15
C ARG A 131 15.72 6.30 15.35
N ASN A 132 15.86 4.98 15.30
CA ASN A 132 17.05 4.26 15.80
C ASN A 132 17.77 3.43 14.73
N GLY A 133 17.23 3.34 13.51
CA GLY A 133 17.71 2.49 12.41
C GLY A 133 17.03 1.11 12.36
N SER A 134 17.03 0.48 11.18
CA SER A 134 16.58 -0.90 10.89
C SER A 134 15.13 -1.33 11.32
N LEU A 135 14.19 -1.87 10.53
CA LEU A 135 13.94 -2.01 9.07
C LEU A 135 15.03 -1.42 8.16
N GLU A 136 15.84 -2.28 7.56
CA GLU A 136 17.18 -1.94 7.03
C GLU A 136 17.17 -0.82 5.97
N ASP A 137 18.07 0.14 6.13
CA ASP A 137 17.60 1.43 6.68
C ASP A 137 16.51 2.16 5.88
N LEU A 138 15.28 2.02 6.39
CA LEU A 138 13.99 2.38 5.80
C LEU A 138 13.91 2.05 4.31
N TYR A 139 14.09 0.74 4.08
CA TYR A 139 14.24 0.07 2.80
C TYR A 139 15.23 0.80 1.87
N CYS A 140 16.41 1.06 2.45
CA CYS A 140 17.50 1.86 1.90
C CYS A 140 17.06 3.22 1.31
N ARG A 141 16.21 3.93 2.07
CA ARG A 141 15.60 5.23 1.73
C ARG A 141 14.96 5.26 0.35
N TYR A 142 13.81 4.59 0.27
CA TYR A 142 12.73 4.84 -0.70
C TYR A 142 12.91 4.22 -2.10
N ASN A 143 13.68 3.15 -2.17
CA ASN A 143 13.70 2.12 -3.21
C ASN A 143 14.16 2.45 -4.66
N LYS A 144 15.28 1.81 -5.03
CA LYS A 144 15.71 1.51 -6.41
C LYS A 144 16.20 0.06 -6.53
N ASN A 145 15.31 -0.87 -6.19
CA ASN A 145 15.29 -2.32 -6.46
C ASN A 145 16.60 -3.03 -6.90
N LYS A 146 17.20 -3.86 -6.02
CA LYS A 146 17.93 -5.09 -6.43
C LYS A 146 18.31 -6.00 -5.24
N LEU A 147 17.67 -7.14 -4.95
CA LEU A 147 16.61 -7.91 -5.65
C LEU A 147 15.16 -7.50 -5.29
N HIS A 148 14.96 -6.28 -4.78
CA HIS A 148 13.80 -5.75 -4.05
C HIS A 148 13.73 -5.84 -2.51
N ARG A 149 14.82 -5.88 -1.73
CA ARG A 149 16.26 -5.88 -1.98
C ARG A 149 16.85 -7.12 -1.30
N MET A 150 16.67 -8.24 -1.99
CA MET A 150 16.93 -9.62 -1.54
C MET A 150 16.25 -10.01 -0.20
N ILE A 151 14.92 -10.19 -0.17
CA ILE A 151 13.93 -9.23 -0.70
C ILE A 151 13.43 -8.35 0.44
N LEU A 152 13.14 -8.90 1.61
CA LEU A 152 13.23 -8.12 2.84
C LEU A 152 14.17 -8.82 3.80
N PHE A 153 15.46 -8.78 3.44
CA PHE A 153 16.62 -8.98 4.32
C PHE A 153 16.99 -10.46 4.66
N ASN A 154 17.10 -11.29 3.62
CA ASN A 154 17.71 -12.64 3.52
C ASN A 154 17.77 -13.60 4.75
N GLN A 155 17.17 -14.79 4.57
CA GLN A 155 17.12 -15.93 5.50
C GLN A 155 18.41 -16.79 5.48
N GLU A 156 18.66 -17.57 6.54
CA GLU A 156 19.93 -18.27 6.76
C GLU A 156 20.34 -19.30 5.69
N LYS A 157 21.57 -19.15 5.16
CA LYS A 157 22.44 -20.15 4.50
C LYS A 157 21.75 -21.34 3.78
N LYS A 158 21.57 -21.25 2.46
CA LYS A 158 21.78 -22.39 1.52
C LYS A 158 21.85 -21.97 0.04
N ASN A 159 22.98 -22.32 -0.60
CA ASN A 159 23.21 -22.54 -2.03
C ASN A 159 22.21 -21.92 -3.04
N ILE A 160 22.42 -20.65 -3.41
CA ILE A 160 21.90 -20.07 -4.66
C ILE A 160 23.08 -19.68 -5.57
N GLU A 161 24.01 -20.64 -5.76
CA GLU A 161 24.93 -20.65 -6.89
C GLU A 161 24.46 -21.70 -7.91
N LYS A 162 23.40 -21.37 -8.66
CA LYS A 162 23.17 -21.89 -10.01
C LYS A 162 22.04 -21.13 -10.69
N GLN A 163 22.29 -20.78 -11.95
CA GLN A 163 21.33 -20.22 -12.92
C GLN A 163 20.58 -18.96 -12.47
N TYR A 164 21.11 -17.78 -12.84
CA TYR A 164 20.36 -16.76 -13.61
C TYR A 164 21.36 -15.85 -14.31
N SER A 165 21.86 -16.32 -15.46
CA SER A 165 22.67 -15.52 -16.36
C SER A 165 21.78 -14.68 -17.29
N GLU A 166 22.27 -13.49 -17.61
CA GLU A 166 21.83 -12.60 -18.69
C GLU A 166 20.62 -11.67 -18.47
N ASN A 167 20.90 -10.38 -18.70
CA ASN A 167 19.99 -9.34 -19.17
C ASN A 167 18.74 -9.00 -18.35
N HIS A 168 18.85 -7.99 -17.49
CA HIS A 168 17.99 -6.78 -17.55
C HIS A 168 18.62 -5.56 -16.84
N ASN A 169 19.57 -4.91 -17.52
CA ASN A 169 19.83 -3.49 -17.28
C ASN A 169 18.87 -2.65 -18.16
N LYS A 170 17.60 -2.52 -17.71
CA LYS A 170 16.69 -1.50 -18.26
C LYS A 170 16.73 -0.29 -17.35
N THR A 171 17.41 0.76 -17.80
CA THR A 171 17.36 2.09 -17.17
C THR A 171 15.99 2.70 -17.51
N TYR A 172 14.98 2.46 -16.69
CA TYR A 172 13.62 2.95 -16.93
C TYR A 172 13.57 4.48 -16.84
N ALA A 173 13.41 5.14 -18.00
CA ALA A 173 13.13 6.56 -18.07
C ALA A 173 11.80 6.87 -17.35
N GLN A 174 11.83 7.90 -16.49
CA GLN A 174 10.81 8.15 -15.48
C GLN A 174 9.38 8.36 -16.03
N GLY A 175 9.23 8.77 -17.29
CA GLY A 175 7.93 8.89 -17.97
C GLY A 175 7.26 7.57 -18.33
N ASN A 176 8.00 6.47 -18.50
CA ASN A 176 7.42 5.17 -18.88
C ASN A 176 6.71 4.49 -17.69
N ILE A 177 7.25 4.69 -16.48
CA ILE A 177 6.76 4.09 -15.24
C ILE A 177 5.34 4.58 -14.90
N VAL A 178 5.06 5.87 -15.07
CA VAL A 178 3.75 6.46 -14.74
C VAL A 178 2.65 5.92 -15.66
N SER A 179 2.91 5.81 -16.97
CA SER A 179 1.97 5.23 -17.93
C SER A 179 1.71 3.74 -17.64
N GLU A 180 2.76 2.99 -17.31
CA GLU A 180 2.62 1.58 -16.92
C GLU A 180 1.82 1.41 -15.63
N MET A 181 2.05 2.25 -14.61
CA MET A 181 1.28 2.27 -13.37
C MET A 181 -0.21 2.56 -13.61
N ILE A 182 -0.55 3.59 -14.40
CA ILE A 182 -1.95 3.92 -14.74
C ILE A 182 -2.62 2.74 -15.45
N ARG A 183 -1.91 2.08 -16.38
CA ARG A 183 -2.40 0.86 -17.05
C ARG A 183 -2.66 -0.28 -16.06
N MET A 184 -1.77 -0.51 -15.09
CA MET A 184 -1.92 -1.54 -14.05
C MET A 184 -3.07 -1.23 -13.09
N ILE A 185 -3.22 0.02 -12.65
CA ILE A 185 -4.35 0.49 -11.83
C ILE A 185 -5.67 0.24 -12.57
N GLY A 186 -5.74 0.60 -13.86
CA GLY A 186 -6.92 0.34 -14.70
C GLY A 186 -7.21 -1.16 -14.89
N GLN A 187 -6.19 -2.02 -14.97
CA GLN A 187 -6.36 -3.48 -15.02
C GLN A 187 -6.91 -4.05 -13.70
N VAL A 188 -6.40 -3.61 -12.55
CA VAL A 188 -6.91 -4.04 -11.23
C VAL A 188 -8.34 -3.54 -11.01
N SER A 189 -8.63 -2.27 -11.31
CA SER A 189 -9.98 -1.70 -11.22
C SER A 189 -11.00 -2.43 -12.11
N LYS A 190 -10.60 -2.88 -13.31
CA LYS A 190 -11.43 -3.76 -14.16
C LYS A 190 -11.63 -5.14 -13.55
N THR A 191 -10.55 -5.77 -13.09
CA THR A 191 -10.58 -7.12 -12.50
C THR A 191 -11.47 -7.18 -11.25
N VAL A 192 -11.36 -6.21 -10.34
CA VAL A 192 -12.24 -6.04 -9.17
C VAL A 192 -13.71 -6.00 -9.59
N THR A 193 -14.02 -5.26 -10.65
CA THR A 193 -15.40 -5.09 -11.14
C THR A 193 -15.92 -6.37 -11.82
N GLN A 194 -15.07 -7.05 -12.61
CA GLN A 194 -15.41 -8.29 -13.31
C GLN A 194 -15.59 -9.48 -12.35
N GLN A 195 -14.69 -9.62 -11.37
CA GLN A 195 -14.73 -10.67 -10.34
C GLN A 195 -15.74 -10.38 -9.22
N ARG A 196 -16.45 -9.24 -9.28
CA ARG A 196 -17.37 -8.76 -8.25
C ARG A 196 -16.72 -8.74 -6.86
N ILE A 197 -15.43 -8.40 -6.78
CA ILE A 197 -14.74 -8.22 -5.50
C ILE A 197 -15.41 -7.04 -4.81
N THR A 198 -16.23 -7.34 -3.80
CA THR A 198 -16.80 -6.33 -2.91
C THR A 198 -15.66 -5.79 -2.06
N LEU A 199 -15.06 -4.71 -2.55
CA LEU A 199 -14.32 -3.81 -1.69
C LEU A 199 -15.37 -3.19 -0.76
N CYS A 200 -15.37 -3.58 0.52
CA CYS A 200 -16.18 -2.97 1.58
C CYS A 200 -15.60 -1.60 1.97
N ILE A 201 -15.48 -0.76 0.94
CA ILE A 201 -14.99 0.61 0.91
C ILE A 201 -16.19 1.52 1.06
#